data_AF-A0AAV6CC21-F1
#
_entry.id   AF-A0AAV6CC21-F1
#
_cell.length_a   1.000
_cell.length_b   1.000
_cell.length_c   1.000
_cell.angle_alpha   90.00
_cell.angle_beta   90.00
_cell.angle_gamma   90.00
#
_symmetry.space_group_name_H-M   'P 1'
#
loop_
_entity.id
_entity.type
_entity.pdbx_description
1 polymer ?
#
loop_
_entity_poly.entity_id
_entity_poly.type
_entity_poly.pdbx_seq_one_letter_code
_entity_poly.pdbx_strand_id
1 'polypeptide(L)'
;MKKALKFTAILCLGLCAAITLSFAADPGPGYVDFGKLQSSKEGEFVDVNIRWPIIAMASKIVETKEPEIGKVLGGLKHIRVNVIGMADDNRDAILKSIGKLRQSLGGEGWENIVTVKEQDQDVSVSLKLSGKEAIEGLVVTVVEGNKKAVLVNIVGDIRPEQIAMLGEKFNIDPLKNMDKVGGSKESKE
;
A
#
# COMPACT_ATOMS: atom_id res chain seq x y z
N MET A 1 0.17 46.03 -65.04
CA MET A 1 -1.30 45.95 -64.97
C MET A 1 -1.69 44.65 -64.27
N LYS A 2 -2.55 44.72 -63.22
CA LYS A 2 -3.33 43.64 -62.57
C LYS A 2 -2.51 42.53 -61.83
N LYS A 3 -2.27 42.66 -60.51
CA LYS A 3 -3.07 42.20 -59.33
C LYS A 3 -3.23 40.67 -59.18
N ALA A 4 -2.99 40.24 -57.91
CA ALA A 4 -3.57 39.10 -57.18
C ALA A 4 -2.89 37.71 -57.36
N LEU A 5 -2.81 36.80 -56.39
CA LEU A 5 -3.07 36.74 -54.93
C LEU A 5 -2.86 35.26 -54.51
N LYS A 6 -2.14 35.02 -53.39
CA LYS A 6 -2.12 33.80 -52.52
C LYS A 6 -1.61 32.47 -53.11
N PHE A 7 -0.66 31.82 -52.43
CA PHE A 7 -0.97 30.70 -51.51
C PHE A 7 0.28 30.29 -50.71
N THR A 8 0.25 30.66 -49.44
CA THR A 8 1.08 30.17 -48.35
C THR A 8 0.66 28.74 -47.99
N ALA A 9 1.59 27.98 -47.37
CA ALA A 9 1.39 26.73 -46.62
C ALA A 9 1.71 25.42 -47.35
N ILE A 10 3.00 25.15 -47.54
CA ILE A 10 3.56 23.79 -47.57
C ILE A 10 4.82 23.79 -46.70
N LEU A 11 4.69 23.52 -45.40
CA LEU A 11 5.72 22.83 -44.61
C LEU A 11 5.18 22.50 -43.21
N CYS A 12 5.56 21.34 -42.68
CA CYS A 12 5.31 20.84 -41.32
C CYS A 12 3.95 20.17 -41.04
N LEU A 13 3.55 19.20 -41.88
CA LEU A 13 2.83 18.01 -41.37
C LEU A 13 3.88 16.95 -41.03
N GLY A 14 4.13 16.73 -39.74
CA GLY A 14 4.85 15.53 -39.30
C GLY A 14 5.84 15.76 -38.18
N LEU A 15 5.37 16.15 -36.98
CA LEU A 15 6.00 15.75 -35.71
C LEU A 15 5.14 16.19 -34.51
N CYS A 16 3.97 15.59 -34.31
CA CYS A 16 3.27 15.67 -33.03
C CYS A 16 2.45 14.39 -32.80
N ALA A 17 3.13 13.23 -32.84
CA ALA A 17 2.67 12.09 -32.05
C ALA A 17 3.02 12.42 -30.59
N ALA A 18 2.16 13.22 -29.95
CA ALA A 18 2.22 13.43 -28.52
C ALA A 18 1.90 12.10 -27.85
N ILE A 19 2.95 11.33 -27.53
CA ILE A 19 2.84 10.20 -26.61
C ILE A 19 2.48 10.83 -25.28
N THR A 20 1.20 10.81 -24.92
CA THR A 20 0.77 11.08 -23.55
C THR A 20 1.24 9.90 -22.70
N LEU A 21 2.51 9.92 -22.31
CA LEU A 21 2.98 9.12 -21.19
C LEU A 21 2.22 9.62 -19.98
N SER A 22 1.15 8.91 -19.63
CA SER A 22 0.55 9.01 -18.31
C SER A 22 1.60 8.50 -17.36
N PHE A 23 2.43 9.39 -16.82
CA PHE A 23 3.25 9.10 -15.66
C PHE A 23 2.29 8.93 -14.48
N ALA A 24 1.69 7.75 -14.38
CA ALA A 24 1.23 7.27 -13.10
C ALA A 24 2.50 7.17 -12.24
N ALA A 25 2.65 8.11 -11.30
CA ALA A 25 3.78 8.10 -10.39
C ALA A 25 3.83 6.71 -9.75
N ASP A 26 4.91 5.98 -10.00
CA ASP A 26 5.14 4.68 -9.39
C ASP A 26 5.18 4.90 -7.87
N PRO A 27 4.21 4.36 -7.11
CA PRO A 27 4.18 4.49 -5.65
C PRO A 27 5.41 3.86 -4.97
N GLY A 28 6.21 3.09 -5.71
CA GLY A 28 7.49 2.54 -5.27
C GLY A 28 7.41 1.04 -4.98
N PRO A 29 8.55 0.41 -4.64
CA PRO A 29 8.65 -1.05 -4.56
C PRO A 29 7.79 -1.69 -3.46
N GLY A 30 7.37 -0.94 -2.44
CA GLY A 30 6.45 -1.40 -1.40
C GLY A 30 4.97 -1.32 -1.76
N TYR A 31 4.61 -0.84 -2.95
CA TYR A 31 3.23 -0.81 -3.40
C TYR A 31 2.73 -2.17 -3.86
N VAL A 32 1.48 -2.45 -3.54
CA VAL A 32 0.80 -3.68 -3.93
C VAL A 32 -0.55 -3.35 -4.53
N ASP A 33 -0.78 -3.86 -5.74
CA ASP A 33 -2.11 -3.80 -6.34
C ASP A 33 -2.95 -4.99 -5.87
N PHE A 34 -4.01 -4.69 -5.11
CA PHE A 34 -5.00 -5.69 -4.70
C PHE A 34 -5.91 -6.14 -5.84
N GLY A 35 -5.79 -5.53 -7.03
CA GLY A 35 -6.63 -5.81 -8.17
C GLY A 35 -8.06 -5.30 -7.98
N LYS A 36 -8.98 -5.84 -8.77
CA LYS A 36 -10.41 -5.51 -8.69
C LYS A 36 -11.10 -6.46 -7.73
N LEU A 37 -11.27 -6.04 -6.49
CA LEU A 37 -12.09 -6.76 -5.51
C LEU A 37 -13.54 -6.32 -5.70
N GLN A 38 -14.41 -7.26 -6.07
CA GLN A 38 -15.83 -6.98 -6.28
C GLN A 38 -16.60 -7.15 -4.96
N SER A 39 -17.37 -6.13 -4.59
CA SER A 39 -18.32 -6.23 -3.50
C SER A 39 -19.48 -7.14 -3.89
N SER A 40 -20.14 -7.74 -2.91
CA SER A 40 -21.41 -8.41 -3.16
C SER A 40 -22.47 -7.37 -3.50
N LYS A 41 -23.60 -7.81 -4.07
CA LYS A 41 -24.68 -6.90 -4.50
C LYS A 41 -25.25 -6.03 -3.37
N GLU A 42 -25.12 -6.48 -2.12
CA GLU A 42 -25.54 -5.78 -0.91
C GLU A 42 -24.36 -5.53 0.06
N GLY A 43 -23.13 -5.74 -0.41
CA GLY A 43 -21.94 -5.77 0.43
C GLY A 43 -21.32 -4.40 0.70
N GLU A 44 -20.75 -4.26 1.88
CA GLU A 44 -19.86 -3.16 2.22
C GLU A 44 -18.67 -3.13 1.25
N PHE A 45 -18.34 -1.96 0.70
CA PHE A 45 -17.11 -1.75 -0.04
C PHE A 45 -16.54 -0.39 0.30
N VAL A 46 -15.36 -0.39 0.92
CA VAL A 46 -14.64 0.82 1.28
C VAL A 46 -13.25 0.74 0.67
N ASP A 47 -12.94 1.67 -0.23
CA ASP A 47 -11.60 1.86 -0.80
C ASP A 47 -11.08 3.23 -0.36
N VAL A 48 -10.12 3.19 0.56
CA VAL A 48 -9.36 4.38 0.99
C VAL A 48 -8.01 4.32 0.31
N ASN A 49 -7.70 5.31 -0.51
CA ASN A 49 -6.42 5.43 -1.19
C ASN A 49 -5.86 6.84 -0.98
N ILE A 50 -4.84 6.95 -0.13
CA ILE A 50 -4.25 8.22 0.30
C ILE A 50 -2.80 8.26 -0.17
N ARG A 51 -2.44 9.31 -0.92
CA ARG A 51 -1.08 9.55 -1.40
C ARG A 51 -0.36 10.60 -0.57
N TRP A 52 0.97 10.62 -0.71
CA TRP A 52 1.92 11.50 -0.02
C TRP A 52 1.41 12.92 0.30
N PRO A 53 0.86 13.71 -0.64
CA PRO A 53 0.50 15.10 -0.33
C PRO A 53 -0.54 15.23 0.80
N ILE A 54 -1.49 14.30 0.87
CA ILE A 54 -2.54 14.29 1.90
C ILE A 54 -1.95 13.77 3.22
N ILE A 55 -1.11 12.74 3.16
CA ILE A 55 -0.45 12.18 4.35
C ILE A 55 0.47 13.23 4.99
N ALA A 56 1.25 13.95 4.19
CA ALA A 56 2.13 15.02 4.66
C ALA A 56 1.35 16.16 5.32
N MET A 57 0.16 16.50 4.80
CA MET A 57 -0.73 17.47 5.45
C MET A 57 -1.23 16.93 6.81
N ALA A 58 -1.69 15.68 6.86
CA ALA A 58 -2.15 15.04 8.09
C ALA A 58 -1.03 14.95 9.13
N SER A 59 0.19 14.58 8.71
CA SER A 59 1.39 14.53 9.54
C SER A 59 1.64 15.86 10.24
N LYS A 60 1.63 16.99 9.52
CA LYS A 60 1.81 18.32 10.10
C LYS A 60 0.73 18.70 11.13
N ILE A 61 -0.52 18.30 10.90
CA ILE A 61 -1.62 18.56 11.83
C ILE A 61 -1.42 17.72 13.10
N VAL A 62 -1.15 16.44 12.94
CA VAL A 62 -0.99 15.48 14.05
C VAL A 62 0.25 15.78 14.88
N GLU A 63 1.36 16.19 14.26
CA GLU A 63 2.64 16.46 14.92
C GLU A 63 2.52 17.51 16.05
N THR A 64 1.56 18.44 15.96
CA THR A 64 1.31 19.44 17.01
C THR A 64 0.81 18.84 18.33
N LYS A 65 0.11 17.71 18.28
CA LYS A 65 -0.48 17.03 19.45
C LYS A 65 0.22 15.72 19.79
N GLU A 66 0.67 15.02 18.76
CA GLU A 66 1.24 13.69 18.84
C GLU A 66 2.47 13.60 17.94
N PRO A 67 3.59 14.22 18.35
CA PRO A 67 4.79 14.35 17.53
C PRO A 67 5.32 13.00 17.05
N GLU A 68 5.22 11.98 17.89
CA GLU A 68 5.65 10.62 17.55
C GLU A 68 4.82 10.01 16.40
N ILE A 69 3.49 10.22 16.37
CA ILE A 69 2.66 9.76 15.23
C ILE A 69 2.93 10.64 14.01
N GLY A 70 3.10 11.95 14.19
CA GLY A 70 3.45 12.88 13.12
C GLY A 70 4.70 12.45 12.36
N LYS A 71 5.75 12.06 13.08
CA LYS A 71 7.00 11.53 12.51
C LYS A 71 6.80 10.25 11.71
N VAL A 72 6.01 9.30 12.20
CA VAL A 72 5.70 8.06 11.43
C VAL A 72 4.97 8.43 10.15
N LEU A 73 3.89 9.22 10.23
CA LEU A 73 3.11 9.63 9.06
C LEU A 73 3.98 10.38 8.03
N GLY A 74 4.95 11.17 8.49
CA GLY A 74 5.91 11.87 7.64
C GLY A 74 6.83 10.96 6.81
N GLY A 75 6.97 9.68 7.18
CA GLY A 75 7.71 8.69 6.39
C GLY A 75 6.84 7.94 5.36
N LEU A 76 5.52 8.08 5.41
CA LEU A 76 4.61 7.28 4.57
C LEU A 76 4.31 7.96 3.24
N LYS A 77 4.54 7.25 2.13
CA LYS A 77 4.28 7.71 0.76
C LYS A 77 2.86 7.39 0.28
N HIS A 78 2.28 6.29 0.76
CA HIS A 78 0.99 5.81 0.30
C HIS A 78 0.32 4.91 1.36
N ILE A 79 -1.00 5.03 1.50
CA ILE A 79 -1.83 4.14 2.32
C ILE A 79 -3.04 3.73 1.48
N ARG A 80 -3.24 2.42 1.32
CA ARG A 80 -4.45 1.85 0.72
C ARG A 80 -5.12 0.91 1.70
N VAL A 81 -6.42 1.07 1.89
CA VAL A 81 -7.26 0.19 2.71
C VAL A 81 -8.45 -0.24 1.88
N ASN A 82 -8.71 -1.54 1.79
CA ASN A 82 -9.88 -2.11 1.14
C ASN A 82 -10.64 -2.94 2.17
N VAL A 83 -11.89 -2.56 2.47
CA VAL A 83 -12.82 -3.37 3.27
C VAL A 83 -13.89 -3.88 2.31
N ILE A 84 -14.06 -5.19 2.26
CA ILE A 84 -15.04 -5.85 1.40
C ILE A 84 -15.93 -6.75 2.23
N GLY A 85 -17.23 -6.51 2.20
CA GLY A 85 -18.26 -7.40 2.70
C GLY A 85 -18.31 -8.68 1.86
N MET A 86 -18.30 -9.82 2.54
CA MET A 86 -18.37 -11.14 1.94
C MET A 86 -19.77 -11.73 2.14
N ALA A 87 -20.32 -12.22 1.04
CA ALA A 87 -21.55 -13.00 0.99
C ALA A 87 -21.33 -14.21 0.08
N ASP A 88 -22.30 -15.10 0.00
CA ASP A 88 -22.14 -16.37 -0.72
C ASP A 88 -21.83 -16.18 -2.23
N ASP A 89 -22.23 -15.05 -2.82
CA ASP A 89 -22.02 -14.73 -4.23
C ASP A 89 -20.61 -14.23 -4.59
N ASN A 90 -19.82 -13.77 -3.61
CA ASN A 90 -18.47 -13.22 -3.84
C ASN A 90 -17.37 -13.82 -2.94
N ARG A 91 -17.71 -14.54 -1.86
CA ARG A 91 -16.77 -15.03 -0.84
C ARG A 91 -15.62 -15.83 -1.45
N ASP A 92 -15.92 -16.84 -2.27
CA ASP A 92 -14.88 -17.70 -2.85
C ASP A 92 -13.92 -16.93 -3.76
N ALA A 93 -14.42 -15.95 -4.51
CA ALA A 93 -13.61 -15.11 -5.37
C ALA A 93 -12.67 -14.20 -4.56
N ILE A 94 -13.13 -13.68 -3.42
CA ILE A 94 -12.33 -12.86 -2.50
C ILE A 94 -11.25 -13.71 -1.85
N LEU A 95 -11.60 -14.87 -1.27
CA LEU A 95 -10.64 -15.77 -0.63
C LEU A 95 -9.56 -16.22 -1.61
N LYS A 96 -9.95 -16.53 -2.85
CA LYS A 96 -9.01 -16.88 -3.93
C LYS A 96 -8.08 -15.72 -4.29
N SER A 97 -8.61 -14.49 -4.33
CA SER A 97 -7.81 -13.29 -4.63
C SER A 97 -6.80 -13.02 -3.52
N ILE A 98 -7.20 -13.11 -2.25
CA ILE A 98 -6.31 -12.97 -1.09
C ILE A 98 -5.23 -14.06 -1.08
N GLY A 99 -5.60 -15.31 -1.35
CA GLY A 99 -4.64 -16.41 -1.44
C GLY A 99 -3.60 -16.19 -2.54
N LYS A 100 -4.03 -15.75 -3.73
CA LYS A 100 -3.12 -15.40 -4.84
C LYS A 100 -2.20 -14.23 -4.49
N LEU A 101 -2.75 -13.20 -3.85
CA LEU A 101 -1.98 -12.05 -3.39
C LEU A 101 -0.88 -12.50 -2.41
N ARG A 102 -1.23 -13.27 -1.38
CA ARG A 102 -0.23 -13.77 -0.40
C ARG A 102 0.86 -14.60 -1.08
N GLN A 103 0.50 -15.38 -2.10
CA GLN A 103 1.46 -16.14 -2.88
C GLN A 103 2.39 -15.26 -3.72
N SER A 104 1.87 -14.20 -4.35
CA SER A 104 2.69 -13.28 -5.16
C SER A 104 3.67 -12.49 -4.30
N LEU A 105 3.23 -12.03 -3.12
CA LEU A 105 4.09 -11.34 -2.16
C LEU A 105 5.35 -12.15 -1.83
N GLY A 106 5.20 -13.45 -1.52
CA GLY A 106 6.34 -14.32 -1.24
C GLY A 106 7.32 -14.48 -2.42
N GLY A 107 6.82 -14.42 -3.66
CA GLY A 107 7.66 -14.44 -4.86
C GLY A 107 8.34 -13.11 -5.19
N GLU A 108 7.84 -12.00 -4.63
CA GLU A 108 8.30 -10.64 -4.91
C GLU A 108 9.22 -10.08 -3.82
N GLY A 109 9.77 -10.94 -2.97
CA GLY A 109 10.71 -10.55 -1.91
C GLY A 109 10.04 -9.89 -0.70
N TRP A 110 8.76 -10.19 -0.45
CA TRP A 110 8.11 -9.87 0.81
C TRP A 110 8.31 -10.98 1.84
N GLU A 111 8.49 -10.58 3.09
CA GLU A 111 8.63 -11.48 4.22
C GLU A 111 7.35 -11.46 5.06
N ASN A 112 6.72 -12.62 5.25
CA ASN A 112 5.54 -12.75 6.10
C ASN A 112 5.97 -12.92 7.56
N ILE A 113 5.73 -11.90 8.39
CA ILE A 113 6.21 -11.83 9.78
C ILE A 113 5.16 -12.26 10.81
N VAL A 114 3.87 -12.20 10.44
CA VAL A 114 2.77 -12.59 11.32
C VAL A 114 1.78 -13.43 10.53
N THR A 115 1.37 -14.56 11.09
CA THR A 115 0.22 -15.33 10.61
C THR A 115 -0.60 -15.77 11.80
N VAL A 116 -1.88 -15.40 11.81
CA VAL A 116 -2.87 -15.87 12.78
C VAL A 116 -3.95 -16.59 11.99
N LYS A 117 -4.24 -17.83 12.37
CA LYS A 117 -5.28 -18.62 11.73
C LYS A 117 -6.11 -19.32 12.78
N GLU A 118 -7.32 -18.81 12.98
CA GLU A 118 -8.34 -19.28 13.90
C GLU A 118 -9.64 -19.55 13.13
N GLN A 119 -10.65 -20.08 13.81
CA GLN A 119 -11.89 -20.55 13.17
C GLN A 119 -12.60 -19.45 12.35
N ASP A 120 -12.64 -18.23 12.88
CA ASP A 120 -13.30 -17.08 12.26
C ASP A 120 -12.33 -15.91 12.00
N GLN A 121 -11.02 -16.16 12.01
CA GLN A 121 -10.03 -15.12 11.81
C GLN A 121 -8.79 -15.63 11.08
N ASP A 122 -8.47 -15.04 9.95
CA ASP A 122 -7.22 -15.28 9.22
C ASP A 122 -6.52 -13.94 8.98
N VAL A 123 -5.38 -13.74 9.65
CA VAL A 123 -4.56 -12.52 9.54
C VAL A 123 -3.18 -12.89 9.00
N SER A 124 -2.68 -12.09 8.06
CA SER A 124 -1.28 -12.11 7.66
C SER A 124 -0.72 -10.70 7.58
N VAL A 125 0.51 -10.53 8.06
CA VAL A 125 1.28 -9.28 7.96
C VAL A 125 2.59 -9.57 7.25
N SER A 126 2.81 -8.89 6.12
CA SER A 126 4.02 -9.03 5.30
C SER A 126 4.76 -7.71 5.18
N LEU A 127 6.09 -7.76 5.20
CA LEU A 127 6.98 -6.61 5.07
C LEU A 127 7.82 -6.74 3.81
N LYS A 128 8.13 -5.60 3.20
CA LYS A 128 9.16 -5.46 2.19
C LYS A 128 10.28 -4.60 2.74
N LEU A 129 11.48 -5.16 2.80
CA LEU A 129 12.66 -4.47 3.29
C LEU A 129 13.41 -3.79 2.15
N SER A 130 13.99 -2.63 2.45
CA SER A 130 14.86 -1.87 1.58
C SER A 130 16.28 -1.88 2.16
N GLY A 131 17.23 -2.46 1.44
CA GLY A 131 18.62 -2.54 1.91
C GLY A 131 18.74 -3.33 3.22
N LYS A 132 19.32 -2.73 4.26
CA LYS A 132 19.64 -3.43 5.51
C LYS A 132 18.58 -3.33 6.61
N GLU A 133 17.82 -2.23 6.72
CA GLU A 133 16.98 -2.00 7.92
C GLU A 133 15.66 -1.23 7.69
N ALA A 134 15.45 -0.59 6.54
CA ALA A 134 14.22 0.16 6.29
C ALA A 134 13.11 -0.73 5.73
N ILE A 135 11.86 -0.46 6.12
CA ILE A 135 10.67 -1.11 5.55
C ILE A 135 10.10 -0.18 4.48
N GLU A 136 10.14 -0.62 3.23
CA GLU A 136 9.58 0.12 2.10
C GLU A 136 8.08 -0.18 1.89
N GLY A 137 7.60 -1.31 2.40
CA GLY A 137 6.20 -1.72 2.30
C GLY A 137 5.72 -2.59 3.45
N LEU A 138 4.46 -2.41 3.82
CA LEU A 138 3.71 -3.26 4.74
C LEU A 138 2.41 -3.68 4.05
N VAL A 139 2.06 -4.96 4.12
CA VAL A 139 0.76 -5.49 3.73
C VAL A 139 0.12 -6.21 4.89
N VAL A 140 -1.14 -5.89 5.18
CA VAL A 140 -1.98 -6.63 6.12
C VAL A 140 -3.17 -7.19 5.37
N THR A 141 -3.47 -8.46 5.60
CA THR A 141 -4.70 -9.09 5.11
C THR A 141 -5.43 -9.71 6.28
N VAL A 142 -6.72 -9.43 6.41
CA VAL A 142 -7.60 -9.98 7.44
C VAL A 142 -8.82 -10.56 6.76
N VAL A 143 -9.20 -11.78 7.14
CA VAL A 143 -10.49 -12.38 6.81
C VAL A 143 -11.21 -12.65 8.12
N GLU A 144 -12.35 -12.01 8.34
CA GLU A 144 -13.19 -12.21 9.53
C GLU A 144 -14.34 -13.17 9.17
N GLY A 145 -14.09 -14.46 9.38
CA GLY A 145 -14.99 -15.56 9.09
C GLY A 145 -15.61 -15.43 7.71
N ASN A 146 -16.94 -15.42 7.69
CA ASN A 146 -17.73 -15.29 6.46
C ASN A 146 -18.21 -13.86 6.17
N LYS A 147 -17.78 -12.86 6.95
CA LYS A 147 -18.37 -11.51 6.97
C LYS A 147 -17.64 -10.51 6.11
N LYS A 148 -16.33 -10.36 6.28
CA LYS A 148 -15.55 -9.32 5.58
C LYS A 148 -14.09 -9.69 5.41
N ALA A 149 -13.49 -9.09 4.39
CA ALA A 149 -12.06 -9.06 4.19
C ALA A 149 -11.54 -7.63 4.30
N VAL A 150 -10.38 -7.45 4.93
CA VAL A 150 -9.66 -6.18 5.02
C VAL A 150 -8.27 -6.36 4.45
N LEU A 151 -7.90 -5.51 3.50
CA LEU A 151 -6.55 -5.45 2.94
C LEU A 151 -6.00 -4.06 3.18
N VAL A 152 -4.78 -3.99 3.70
CA VAL A 152 -4.05 -2.74 3.95
C VAL A 152 -2.71 -2.83 3.26
N ASN A 153 -2.32 -1.80 2.50
CA ASN A 153 -0.97 -1.62 2.00
C ASN A 153 -0.47 -0.24 2.39
N ILE A 154 0.65 -0.19 3.11
CA ILE A 154 1.34 1.04 3.47
C ILE A 154 2.69 1.03 2.78
N VAL A 155 3.02 2.11 2.08
CA VAL A 155 4.29 2.32 1.40
C VAL A 155 4.98 3.51 2.03
N GLY A 156 6.27 3.41 2.30
CA GLY A 156 6.98 4.49 2.98
C GLY A 156 8.46 4.21 3.18
N ASP A 157 9.06 4.98 4.06
CA ASP A 157 10.32 4.69 4.72
C ASP A 157 10.02 4.54 6.20
N ILE A 158 9.78 3.29 6.63
CA ILE A 158 9.32 2.95 7.97
C ILE A 158 10.45 2.22 8.67
N ARG A 159 10.83 2.67 9.86
CA ARG A 159 11.82 1.97 10.69
C ARG A 159 11.15 0.98 11.64
N PRO A 160 11.79 -0.16 11.96
CA PRO A 160 11.26 -1.12 12.93
C PRO A 160 10.92 -0.49 14.28
N GLU A 161 11.74 0.42 14.78
CA GLU A 161 11.49 1.13 16.05
C GLU A 161 10.21 1.97 16.01
N GLN A 162 9.84 2.52 14.84
CA GLN A 162 8.58 3.25 14.67
C GLN A 162 7.38 2.31 14.81
N ILE A 163 7.48 1.08 14.29
CA ILE A 163 6.43 0.06 14.44
C ILE A 163 6.32 -0.38 15.90
N ALA A 164 7.45 -0.63 16.57
CA ALA A 164 7.47 -1.00 17.98
C ALA A 164 6.82 0.08 18.87
N MET A 165 7.19 1.35 18.65
CA MET A 165 6.61 2.50 19.33
C MET A 165 5.08 2.61 19.12
N LEU A 166 4.59 2.39 17.90
CA LEU A 166 3.14 2.34 17.66
C LEU A 166 2.49 1.14 18.34
N GLY A 167 3.15 -0.01 18.35
CA GLY A 167 2.72 -1.22 19.05
C GLY A 167 2.55 -0.98 20.56
N GLU A 168 3.49 -0.27 21.18
CA GLU A 168 3.37 0.15 22.58
C GLU A 168 2.22 1.13 22.78
N LYS A 169 2.14 2.17 21.94
CA LYS A 169 1.14 3.24 22.05
C LYS A 169 -0.30 2.73 21.91
N PHE A 170 -0.53 1.78 21.01
CA PHE A 170 -1.84 1.18 20.75
C PHE A 170 -2.05 -0.15 21.48
N ASN A 171 -1.11 -0.54 22.34
CA ASN A 171 -1.15 -1.78 23.11
C ASN A 171 -1.36 -3.05 22.25
N ILE A 172 -0.59 -3.16 21.15
CA ILE A 172 -0.60 -4.28 20.21
C ILE A 172 0.60 -5.18 20.51
N ASP A 173 0.38 -6.21 21.33
CA ASP A 173 1.45 -7.08 21.85
C ASP A 173 2.40 -7.66 20.79
N PRO A 174 1.94 -8.17 19.64
CA PRO A 174 2.83 -8.71 18.60
C PRO A 174 3.83 -7.69 18.05
N LEU A 175 3.50 -6.39 18.11
CA LEU A 175 4.32 -5.33 17.50
C LEU A 175 5.35 -4.74 18.45
N LYS A 176 5.21 -4.93 19.76
CA LYS A 176 6.10 -4.35 20.79
C LYS A 176 7.57 -4.81 20.69
N ASN A 177 7.85 -5.91 19.98
CA ASN A 177 9.19 -6.49 19.85
C ASN A 177 9.77 -6.40 18.42
N MET A 178 9.21 -5.52 17.57
CA MET A 178 9.61 -5.41 16.16
C MET A 178 11.02 -4.85 15.95
N ASP A 179 11.53 -4.09 16.92
CA ASP A 179 12.93 -3.59 16.97
C ASP A 179 13.96 -4.72 16.88
N LYS A 180 13.65 -5.91 17.42
CA LYS A 180 14.56 -7.07 17.43
C LYS A 180 14.66 -7.80 16.09
N VAL A 181 13.69 -7.60 15.19
CA VAL A 181 13.65 -8.27 13.88
C VAL A 181 14.60 -7.60 12.88
N GLY A 182 14.88 -6.30 13.04
CA GLY A 182 15.86 -5.57 12.21
C GLY A 182 17.32 -5.75 12.63
N GLY A 183 17.59 -6.19 13.88
CA GLY A 183 18.93 -6.18 14.49
C GLY A 183 19.68 -7.52 14.53
N SER A 184 19.14 -8.63 14.01
CA SER A 184 19.70 -9.97 14.27
C SER A 184 20.81 -10.43 13.33
N LYS A 185 21.71 -9.53 12.89
CA LYS A 185 22.92 -9.89 12.13
C LYS A 185 24.17 -9.13 12.59
N GLU A 186 24.45 -9.08 13.89
CA GLU A 186 25.82 -8.81 14.36
C GLU A 186 25.97 -9.22 15.84
N SER A 187 26.39 -10.47 16.08
CA SER A 187 27.21 -10.86 17.24
C SER A 187 27.42 -12.37 17.28
N LYS A 188 28.31 -12.90 16.43
CA LYS A 188 29.10 -14.10 16.72
C LYS A 188 30.41 -14.00 15.94
N GLU A 189 31.36 -13.27 16.51
CA GLU A 189 32.78 -13.66 16.47
C GLU A 189 33.10 -14.34 17.81
#